data_AF-A0AAD2JNR8-F1
#
_entry.id   AF-A0AAD2JNR8-F1
#
_cell.length_a   1.000
_cell.length_b   1.000
_cell.length_c   1.000
_cell.angle_alpha   90.00
_cell.angle_beta   90.00
_cell.angle_gamma   90.00
#
_symmetry.space_group_name_H-M   'P 1'
#
loop_
_entity.id
_entity.type
_entity.pdbx_description
1 polymer ?
#
loop_
_entity_poly.entity_id
_entity_poly.type
_entity_poly.pdbx_seq_one_letter_code
_entity_poly.pdbx_strand_id
1 'polypeptide(L)'
;MILVHRYRTLIGYHRRKDWELQIASRLSSTFIHRMDGILSRKMAKVLWGSKHSYKLGPAAIREVNAIIHSLRTEEWKIFIPQMIPRDHHFESFGDASFIGGGAYSTSLDYWFRVVWSKQIVASTKLKPSDASYIHINVLECLVSFLQAVALVITIESSALSAPIHITEVSLDERLAQFPAQCRTHLRSQIRAVMQLESGPTKSTRVLGTIRSHRIHFLRFLRRLNWPQMDLLLESVSHDARTHLLAAFAVDLAVGNTVTGKPIKAATIGNYLRDTATLLENFCGRDPRYTNRADHDLALPIQAVLNECKRHENMPHRVDPYTIEMHTTLVALTATTNAHMDGLHCAMEDWFNLSTYLGFAFANGPYRRLASGGEIAPNGTKHAFTLDDIRLFDSGNRPVSIAEFIQNFDAVARSNVKFSWQKNHDHGEEKLLSSNPRNPSRDALRSLHNIVSRFARIVGLDKTDIPLAVYKGSIGE
;
A
#
# COMPACT_ATOMS: atom_id res chain seq x y z
N MET A 1 13.27 -23.43 -11.91
CA MET A 1 12.19 -24.45 -12.01
C MET A 1 10.82 -23.98 -11.50
N ILE A 2 10.72 -23.32 -10.35
CA ILE A 2 9.43 -22.85 -9.77
C ILE A 2 8.63 -21.91 -10.69
N LEU A 3 9.30 -21.03 -11.44
CA LEU A 3 8.64 -20.13 -12.40
C LEU A 3 8.09 -20.85 -13.63
N VAL A 4 8.76 -21.92 -14.11
CA VAL A 4 8.27 -22.76 -15.21
C VAL A 4 7.08 -23.60 -14.74
N HIS A 5 7.12 -24.08 -13.50
CA HIS A 5 5.98 -24.75 -12.87
C HIS A 5 4.82 -23.77 -12.71
N ARG A 6 5.02 -22.58 -12.12
CA ARG A 6 3.99 -21.55 -12.00
C ARG A 6 3.46 -21.06 -13.34
N TYR A 7 4.29 -20.94 -14.38
CA TYR A 7 3.89 -20.63 -15.76
C TYR A 7 3.03 -21.75 -16.36
N ARG A 8 3.42 -23.01 -16.20
CA ARG A 8 2.62 -24.17 -16.63
C ARG A 8 1.35 -24.34 -15.79
N THR A 9 1.36 -23.95 -14.52
CA THR A 9 0.19 -23.90 -13.64
C THR A 9 -0.74 -22.75 -14.05
N LEU A 10 -0.22 -21.58 -14.40
CA LEU A 10 -1.02 -20.43 -14.87
C LEU A 10 -1.63 -20.73 -16.26
N ILE A 11 -0.83 -21.24 -17.19
CA ILE A 11 -1.30 -21.68 -18.50
C ILE A 11 -2.26 -22.87 -18.35
N GLY A 12 -1.99 -23.81 -17.47
CA GLY A 12 -2.88 -24.93 -17.18
C GLY A 12 -4.17 -24.51 -16.45
N TYR A 13 -4.12 -23.41 -15.69
CA TYR A 13 -5.30 -22.79 -15.09
C TYR A 13 -6.16 -22.08 -16.15
N HIS A 14 -5.54 -21.46 -17.15
CA HIS A 14 -6.23 -20.79 -18.26
C HIS A 14 -6.65 -21.73 -19.41
N ARG A 15 -5.94 -22.84 -19.64
CA ARG A 15 -6.23 -23.84 -20.70
C ARG A 15 -7.15 -24.98 -20.27
N ARG A 16 -7.51 -25.10 -18.98
CA ARG A 16 -8.45 -26.14 -18.55
C ARG A 16 -9.82 -25.83 -19.16
N LYS A 17 -10.22 -26.74 -20.07
CA LYS A 17 -11.45 -26.73 -20.89
C LYS A 17 -12.63 -26.15 -20.11
N ASP A 18 -13.33 -25.24 -20.78
CA ASP A 18 -14.57 -24.55 -20.38
C ASP A 18 -14.46 -23.30 -19.50
N TRP A 19 -13.30 -22.92 -18.97
CA TRP A 19 -13.18 -21.64 -18.24
C TRP A 19 -13.42 -20.42 -19.15
N GLU A 20 -12.82 -20.37 -20.33
CA GLU A 20 -13.01 -19.26 -21.28
C GLU A 20 -14.45 -19.20 -21.80
N LEU A 21 -15.13 -20.33 -22.01
CA LEU A 21 -16.54 -20.40 -22.43
C LEU A 21 -17.52 -20.02 -21.30
N GLN A 22 -17.23 -20.42 -20.05
CA GLN A 22 -18.05 -20.07 -18.87
C GLN A 22 -17.88 -18.61 -18.46
N ILE A 23 -16.71 -18.02 -18.71
CA ILE A 23 -16.48 -16.59 -18.48
C ILE A 23 -16.99 -15.76 -19.65
N ALA A 24 -16.85 -16.25 -20.89
CA ALA A 24 -17.35 -15.54 -22.06
C ALA A 24 -18.87 -15.40 -22.10
N SER A 25 -19.59 -16.35 -21.50
CA SER A 25 -21.04 -16.28 -21.33
C SER A 25 -21.49 -15.38 -20.16
N ARG A 26 -20.57 -14.96 -19.28
CA ARG A 26 -20.87 -14.19 -18.06
C ARG A 26 -20.26 -12.79 -18.04
N LEU A 27 -19.33 -12.50 -18.94
CA LEU A 27 -18.68 -11.19 -19.07
C LEU A 27 -18.98 -10.63 -20.45
N SER A 28 -19.19 -9.30 -20.53
CA SER A 28 -19.41 -8.66 -21.83
C SER A 28 -18.21 -8.93 -22.75
N SER A 29 -18.46 -9.04 -24.06
CA SER A 29 -17.41 -9.21 -25.08
C SER A 29 -16.29 -8.16 -24.94
N THR A 30 -16.66 -6.95 -24.55
CA THR A 30 -15.76 -5.82 -24.21
C THR A 30 -14.82 -6.11 -23.05
N PHE A 31 -15.21 -6.92 -22.07
CA PHE A 31 -14.38 -7.24 -20.92
C PHE A 31 -13.42 -8.39 -21.19
N ILE A 32 -13.85 -9.39 -21.98
CA ILE A 32 -13.02 -10.50 -22.46
C ILE A 32 -11.86 -9.94 -23.30
N HIS A 33 -12.16 -9.03 -24.23
CA HIS A 33 -11.16 -8.36 -25.07
C HIS A 33 -10.13 -7.56 -24.24
N ARG A 34 -10.51 -7.06 -23.06
CA ARG A 34 -9.62 -6.29 -22.16
C ARG A 34 -8.84 -7.15 -21.17
N MET A 35 -9.23 -8.41 -20.98
CA MET A 35 -8.58 -9.34 -20.06
C MET A 35 -7.12 -9.53 -20.44
N ASP A 36 -6.84 -9.70 -21.74
CA ASP A 36 -5.48 -9.85 -22.26
C ASP A 36 -4.64 -8.59 -22.10
N GLY A 37 -5.23 -7.40 -22.25
CA GLY A 37 -4.55 -6.13 -21.99
C GLY A 37 -4.28 -5.86 -20.51
N ILE A 38 -5.07 -6.43 -19.60
CA ILE A 38 -4.87 -6.36 -18.14
C ILE A 38 -3.80 -7.38 -17.71
N LEU A 39 -3.86 -8.59 -18.26
CA LEU A 39 -2.85 -9.64 -18.05
C LEU A 39 -1.50 -9.22 -18.61
N SER A 40 -1.46 -8.66 -19.82
CA SER A 40 -0.25 -8.13 -20.46
C SER A 40 0.35 -6.96 -19.67
N ARG A 41 -0.47 -6.08 -19.08
CA ARG A 41 0.02 -5.02 -18.17
C ARG A 41 0.59 -5.57 -16.86
N LYS A 42 -0.04 -6.59 -16.28
CA LYS A 42 0.49 -7.28 -15.09
C LYS A 42 1.79 -8.00 -15.40
N MET A 43 1.88 -8.67 -16.55
CA MET A 43 3.11 -9.31 -17.03
C MET A 43 4.19 -8.28 -17.33
N ALA A 44 3.89 -7.21 -18.06
CA ALA A 44 4.84 -6.13 -18.34
C ALA A 44 5.35 -5.47 -17.06
N LYS A 45 4.49 -5.25 -16.05
CA LYS A 45 4.90 -4.67 -14.76
C LYS A 45 5.78 -5.62 -13.93
N VAL A 46 5.53 -6.93 -14.01
CA VAL A 46 6.39 -7.96 -13.40
C VAL A 46 7.73 -8.07 -14.15
N LEU A 47 7.71 -7.95 -15.48
CA LEU A 47 8.90 -8.00 -16.33
C LEU A 47 9.78 -6.74 -16.14
N TRP A 48 9.19 -5.54 -16.12
CA TRP A 48 9.89 -4.26 -15.91
C TRP A 48 10.50 -4.11 -14.52
N GLY A 49 9.91 -4.76 -13.52
CA GLY A 49 10.45 -4.78 -12.14
C GLY A 49 11.56 -5.82 -11.92
N SER A 50 11.81 -6.69 -12.89
CA SER A 50 12.83 -7.73 -12.79
C SER A 50 14.10 -7.34 -13.57
N LYS A 51 15.30 -7.54 -12.99
CA LYS A 51 16.59 -7.32 -13.69
C LYS A 51 16.89 -8.41 -14.75
N HIS A 52 15.89 -9.12 -15.24
CA HIS A 52 16.07 -10.28 -16.10
C HIS A 52 15.92 -9.88 -17.58
N SER A 53 16.95 -10.12 -18.40
CA SER A 53 16.88 -9.90 -19.84
C SER A 53 16.23 -11.10 -20.52
N TYR A 54 15.14 -10.88 -21.26
CA TYR A 54 14.50 -11.91 -22.08
C TYR A 54 14.91 -11.75 -23.55
N LYS A 55 15.22 -12.86 -24.22
CA LYS A 55 15.27 -12.89 -25.68
C LYS A 55 13.84 -12.84 -26.22
N LEU A 56 13.48 -11.72 -26.86
CA LEU A 56 12.22 -11.60 -27.58
C LEU A 56 12.15 -12.68 -28.67
N GLY A 57 10.98 -13.31 -28.82
CA GLY A 57 10.76 -14.29 -29.88
C GLY A 57 10.84 -13.64 -31.27
N PRO A 58 11.18 -14.40 -32.33
CA PRO A 58 11.36 -13.84 -33.67
C PRO A 58 10.15 -13.06 -34.20
N ALA A 59 8.93 -13.45 -33.84
CA ALA A 59 7.70 -12.73 -34.22
C ALA A 59 7.59 -11.36 -33.53
N ALA A 60 7.84 -11.29 -32.23
CA ALA A 60 7.84 -10.04 -31.48
C ALA A 60 8.97 -9.11 -31.93
N ILE A 61 10.14 -9.66 -32.26
CA ILE A 61 11.25 -8.90 -32.86
C ILE A 61 10.83 -8.31 -34.21
N ARG A 62 10.14 -9.08 -35.06
CA ARG A 62 9.63 -8.57 -36.35
C ARG A 62 8.63 -7.44 -36.16
N GLU A 63 7.67 -7.56 -35.25
CA GLU A 63 6.67 -6.50 -34.99
C GLU A 63 7.30 -5.25 -34.39
N VAL A 64 8.19 -5.39 -33.42
CA VAL A 64 8.92 -4.27 -32.84
C VAL A 64 9.78 -3.58 -33.89
N ASN A 65 10.44 -4.34 -34.77
CA ASN A 65 11.22 -3.77 -35.87
C ASN A 65 10.33 -3.10 -36.92
N ALA A 66 9.15 -3.62 -37.21
CA ALA A 66 8.18 -2.99 -38.11
C ALA A 66 7.67 -1.66 -37.53
N ILE A 67 7.36 -1.62 -36.23
CA ILE A 67 6.97 -0.40 -35.51
C ILE A 67 8.13 0.60 -35.51
N ILE A 68 9.36 0.18 -35.19
CA ILE A 68 10.54 1.06 -35.20
C ILE A 68 10.84 1.58 -36.61
N HIS A 69 10.68 0.74 -37.63
CA HIS A 69 10.90 1.12 -39.03
C HIS A 69 9.88 2.18 -39.46
N SER A 70 8.59 1.90 -39.27
CA SER A 70 7.50 2.83 -39.54
C SER A 70 7.70 4.15 -38.77
N LEU A 71 8.05 4.10 -37.47
CA LEU A 71 8.33 5.27 -36.64
C LEU A 71 9.46 6.17 -37.17
N ARG A 72 10.35 5.61 -38.01
CA ARG A 72 11.50 6.32 -38.58
C ARG A 72 11.27 6.79 -40.02
N THR A 73 10.35 6.16 -40.75
CA THR A 73 10.19 6.39 -42.20
C THR A 73 8.93 7.18 -42.56
N GLU A 74 7.94 7.24 -41.67
CA GLU A 74 6.67 7.91 -41.93
C GLU A 74 6.57 9.26 -41.20
N GLU A 75 5.95 10.27 -41.84
CA GLU A 75 5.63 11.54 -41.18
C GLU A 75 4.39 11.38 -40.31
N TRP A 76 4.61 11.21 -39.01
CA TRP A 76 3.55 11.00 -38.02
C TRP A 76 2.81 12.31 -37.71
N LYS A 77 1.53 12.38 -38.10
CA LYS A 77 0.62 13.48 -37.75
C LYS A 77 -0.19 13.23 -36.47
N ILE A 78 0.01 12.09 -35.79
CA ILE A 78 -0.74 11.70 -34.58
C ILE A 78 0.18 11.11 -33.50
N PHE A 79 -0.24 11.19 -32.23
CA PHE A 79 0.53 10.66 -31.11
C PHE A 79 0.52 9.12 -31.10
N ILE A 80 1.68 8.50 -30.85
CA ILE A 80 1.89 7.03 -30.83
C ILE A 80 0.82 6.26 -30.02
N PRO A 81 0.35 6.73 -28.83
CA PRO A 81 -0.71 6.04 -28.10
C PRO A 81 -2.09 6.00 -28.78
N GLN A 82 -2.33 6.88 -29.76
CA GLN A 82 -3.56 6.96 -30.57
C GLN A 82 -3.52 6.07 -31.81
N MET A 83 -2.35 5.51 -32.16
CA MET A 83 -2.21 4.52 -33.23
C MET A 83 -2.72 3.13 -32.83
N ILE A 84 -2.94 2.91 -31.53
CA ILE A 84 -3.44 1.64 -31.00
C ILE A 84 -4.98 1.69 -31.01
N PRO A 85 -5.68 0.83 -31.77
CA PRO A 85 -7.14 0.80 -31.79
C PRO A 85 -7.70 0.55 -30.39
N ARG A 86 -8.70 1.33 -29.98
CA ARG A 86 -9.39 1.14 -28.69
C ARG A 86 -10.90 1.22 -28.87
N ASP A 87 -11.63 0.43 -28.07
CA ASP A 87 -13.08 0.53 -27.93
C ASP A 87 -13.44 1.73 -27.03
N HIS A 88 -14.30 2.62 -27.52
CA HIS A 88 -14.81 3.78 -26.77
C HIS A 88 -15.90 3.36 -25.77
N HIS A 89 -15.89 3.96 -24.57
CA HIS A 89 -16.88 3.68 -23.51
C HIS A 89 -18.16 4.49 -23.62
N PHE A 90 -18.07 5.66 -24.25
CA PHE A 90 -19.16 6.61 -24.43
C PHE A 90 -19.00 7.25 -25.81
N GLU A 91 -20.11 7.56 -26.45
CA GLU A 91 -20.12 8.27 -27.72
C GLU A 91 -20.53 9.72 -27.49
N SER A 92 -19.80 10.62 -28.12
CA SER A 92 -20.14 12.03 -28.09
C SER A 92 -19.83 12.64 -29.44
N PHE A 93 -20.78 13.44 -29.94
CA PHE A 93 -20.73 14.04 -31.25
C PHE A 93 -20.72 15.55 -31.07
N GLY A 94 -19.73 16.21 -31.67
CA GLY A 94 -19.59 17.66 -31.68
C GLY A 94 -19.34 18.15 -33.09
N ASP A 95 -19.86 19.34 -33.40
CA ASP A 95 -19.67 19.98 -34.70
C ASP A 95 -19.66 21.51 -34.58
N ALA A 96 -19.04 22.17 -35.56
CA ALA A 96 -18.95 23.61 -35.66
C ALA A 96 -19.44 24.11 -37.03
N SER A 97 -20.04 25.30 -37.02
CA SER A 97 -20.46 26.04 -38.20
C SER A 97 -19.89 27.46 -38.14
N PHE A 98 -20.08 28.25 -39.21
CA PHE A 98 -19.67 29.66 -39.22
C PHE A 98 -20.43 30.56 -38.24
N ILE A 99 -21.52 30.10 -37.63
CA ILE A 99 -22.37 30.91 -36.73
C ILE A 99 -22.41 30.38 -35.29
N GLY A 100 -21.95 29.16 -35.04
CA GLY A 100 -21.95 28.53 -33.73
C GLY A 100 -21.43 27.10 -33.80
N GLY A 101 -21.41 26.42 -32.66
CA GLY A 101 -21.06 25.01 -32.56
C GLY A 101 -21.73 24.37 -31.35
N GLY A 102 -21.59 23.06 -31.20
CA GLY A 102 -22.19 22.35 -30.09
C GLY A 102 -21.77 20.89 -30.06
N ALA A 103 -22.09 20.24 -28.96
CA ALA A 103 -21.90 18.81 -28.83
C ALA A 103 -22.98 18.19 -27.95
N TYR A 104 -23.22 16.89 -28.16
CA TYR A 104 -24.07 16.09 -27.30
C TYR A 104 -23.47 14.71 -27.03
N SER A 105 -23.98 14.07 -26.00
CA SER A 105 -23.82 12.64 -25.75
C SER A 105 -25.10 12.11 -25.15
N THR A 106 -25.74 11.16 -25.83
CA THR A 106 -26.89 10.42 -25.29
C THR A 106 -26.45 9.52 -24.13
N SER A 107 -25.25 8.92 -24.23
CA SER A 107 -24.73 8.01 -23.20
C SER A 107 -24.36 8.70 -21.89
N LEU A 108 -24.10 10.00 -21.92
CA LEU A 108 -23.73 10.79 -20.74
C LEU A 108 -24.78 11.85 -20.40
N ASP A 109 -25.90 11.91 -21.12
CA ASP A 109 -27.00 12.84 -20.91
C ASP A 109 -26.57 14.31 -20.81
N TYR A 110 -25.80 14.77 -21.80
CA TYR A 110 -25.46 16.19 -21.91
C TYR A 110 -25.60 16.71 -23.34
N TRP A 111 -25.89 18.00 -23.44
CA TRP A 111 -25.89 18.77 -24.67
C TRP A 111 -25.49 20.22 -24.39
N PHE A 112 -24.74 20.83 -25.30
CA PHE A 112 -24.53 22.27 -25.28
C PHE A 112 -24.47 22.87 -26.68
N ARG A 113 -24.78 24.17 -26.75
CA ARG A 113 -24.64 25.01 -27.95
C ARG A 113 -23.91 26.29 -27.57
N VAL A 114 -22.94 26.69 -28.37
CA VAL A 114 -22.25 27.97 -28.28
C VAL A 114 -22.49 28.76 -29.57
N VAL A 115 -22.87 30.02 -29.42
CA VAL A 115 -23.05 30.96 -30.54
C VAL A 115 -21.82 31.85 -30.62
N TRP A 116 -21.24 31.98 -31.82
CA TRP A 116 -20.04 32.79 -32.01
C TRP A 116 -20.35 34.28 -31.91
N SER A 117 -19.41 35.05 -31.38
CA SER A 117 -19.53 36.51 -31.37
C SER A 117 -19.53 37.06 -32.80
N LYS A 118 -20.13 38.23 -33.01
CA LYS A 118 -20.15 38.90 -34.34
C LYS A 118 -18.75 39.04 -34.93
N GLN A 119 -17.74 39.25 -34.09
CA GLN A 119 -16.34 39.34 -34.50
C GLN A 119 -15.81 38.02 -35.07
N ILE A 120 -16.05 36.89 -34.39
CA ILE A 120 -15.61 35.57 -34.87
C ILE A 120 -16.32 35.22 -36.19
N VAL A 121 -17.63 35.50 -36.29
CA VAL A 121 -18.41 35.28 -37.53
C VAL A 121 -17.90 36.18 -38.68
N ALA A 122 -17.46 37.40 -38.39
CA ALA A 122 -16.86 38.27 -39.39
C ALA A 122 -15.50 37.72 -39.85
N SER A 123 -14.66 37.28 -38.91
CA SER A 123 -13.36 36.66 -39.19
C SER A 123 -13.44 35.40 -40.05
N THR A 124 -14.50 34.59 -39.94
CA THR A 124 -14.68 33.41 -40.81
C THR A 124 -15.03 33.74 -42.26
N LYS A 125 -15.47 34.98 -42.54
CA LYS A 125 -15.82 35.46 -43.89
C LYS A 125 -14.67 36.19 -44.59
N LEU A 126 -13.55 36.42 -43.89
CA LEU A 126 -12.37 37.02 -44.47
C LEU A 126 -11.71 36.07 -45.47
N LYS A 127 -10.82 36.60 -46.32
CA LYS A 127 -10.03 35.75 -47.22
C LYS A 127 -8.99 34.97 -46.42
N PRO A 128 -8.61 33.74 -46.80
CA PRO A 128 -7.59 32.97 -46.10
C PRO A 128 -6.21 33.65 -45.97
N SER A 129 -5.93 34.63 -46.83
CA SER A 129 -4.71 35.45 -46.77
C SER A 129 -4.73 36.55 -45.71
N ASP A 130 -5.89 36.80 -45.08
CA ASP A 130 -6.04 37.81 -44.03
C ASP A 130 -5.55 37.26 -42.69
N ALA A 131 -4.72 38.02 -41.98
CA ALA A 131 -4.17 37.62 -40.68
C ALA A 131 -5.25 37.37 -39.60
N SER A 132 -6.44 37.95 -39.78
CA SER A 132 -7.57 37.79 -38.86
C SER A 132 -8.57 36.73 -39.31
N TYR A 133 -8.29 36.01 -40.40
CA TYR A 133 -9.13 34.93 -40.89
C TYR A 133 -9.14 33.74 -39.92
N ILE A 134 -10.34 33.27 -39.56
CA ILE A 134 -10.50 32.08 -38.72
C ILE A 134 -11.07 30.97 -39.60
N HIS A 135 -10.25 29.94 -39.81
CA HIS A 135 -10.66 28.74 -40.55
C HIS A 135 -11.65 27.90 -39.73
N ILE A 136 -12.59 27.23 -40.40
CA ILE A 136 -13.63 26.40 -39.75
C ILE A 136 -13.03 25.33 -38.82
N ASN A 137 -11.93 24.68 -39.23
CA ASN A 137 -11.19 23.72 -38.40
C ASN A 137 -10.73 24.28 -37.04
N VAL A 138 -10.49 25.59 -36.91
CA VAL A 138 -10.15 26.21 -35.62
C VAL A 138 -11.38 26.22 -34.70
N LEU A 139 -12.57 26.45 -35.27
CA LEU A 139 -13.84 26.41 -34.55
C LEU A 139 -14.23 24.97 -34.20
N GLU A 140 -14.01 24.00 -35.09
CA GLU A 140 -14.18 22.56 -34.81
C GLU A 140 -13.27 22.09 -33.67
N CYS A 141 -12.01 22.56 -33.66
CA CYS A 141 -11.06 22.29 -32.59
C CYS A 141 -11.53 22.89 -31.25
N LEU A 142 -12.06 24.13 -31.27
CA LEU A 142 -12.63 24.76 -30.08
C LEU A 142 -13.85 24.00 -29.55
N VAL A 143 -14.77 23.56 -30.43
CA VAL A 143 -15.91 22.71 -30.03
C VAL A 143 -15.43 21.38 -29.45
N SER A 144 -14.40 20.77 -30.02
CA SER A 144 -13.80 19.53 -29.49
C SER A 144 -13.23 19.71 -28.08
N PHE A 145 -12.62 20.86 -27.78
CA PHE A 145 -12.17 21.17 -26.41
C PHE A 145 -13.34 21.35 -25.45
N LEU A 146 -14.39 22.07 -25.85
CA LEU A 146 -15.58 22.26 -25.02
C LEU A 146 -16.32 20.94 -24.79
N GLN A 147 -16.36 20.07 -25.80
CA GLN A 147 -16.87 18.70 -25.72
C GLN A 147 -16.08 17.86 -24.71
N ALA A 148 -14.74 17.92 -24.75
CA ALA A 148 -13.91 17.24 -23.75
C ALA A 148 -14.16 17.76 -22.32
N VAL A 149 -14.33 19.07 -22.15
CA VAL A 149 -14.66 19.68 -20.85
C VAL A 149 -16.05 19.22 -20.37
N ALA A 150 -17.06 19.25 -21.24
CA ALA A 150 -18.41 18.78 -20.92
C ALA A 150 -18.41 17.30 -20.54
N LEU A 151 -17.65 16.45 -21.24
CA LEU A 151 -17.45 15.04 -20.89
C LEU A 151 -16.86 14.88 -19.48
N VAL A 152 -15.81 15.62 -19.16
CA VAL A 152 -15.18 15.56 -17.83
C VAL A 152 -16.15 16.01 -16.75
N ILE A 153 -16.81 17.16 -16.91
CA ILE A 153 -17.78 17.69 -15.94
C ILE A 153 -18.94 16.72 -15.74
N THR A 154 -19.45 16.14 -16.82
CA THR A 154 -20.59 15.22 -16.75
C THR A 154 -20.21 13.93 -16.04
N ILE A 155 -19.05 13.33 -16.36
CA ILE A 155 -18.54 12.15 -15.66
C ILE A 155 -18.26 12.46 -14.17
N GLU A 156 -17.75 13.65 -13.86
CA GLU A 156 -17.49 14.09 -12.49
C GLU A 156 -18.79 14.35 -11.71
N SER A 157 -19.81 14.92 -12.36
CA SER A 157 -21.12 15.22 -11.76
C SER A 157 -21.92 13.94 -11.53
N SER A 158 -21.92 13.00 -12.48
CA SER A 158 -22.56 11.68 -12.34
C SER A 158 -21.91 10.82 -11.25
N ALA A 159 -20.62 11.04 -10.98
CA ALA A 159 -19.90 10.40 -9.87
C ALA A 159 -20.15 11.09 -8.51
N LEU A 160 -20.59 12.35 -8.50
CA LEU A 160 -21.01 13.10 -7.31
C LEU A 160 -22.50 12.90 -6.99
N SER A 161 -23.32 12.48 -7.96
CA SER A 161 -24.78 12.31 -7.84
C SER A 161 -25.24 10.86 -7.59
N ALA A 162 -24.36 9.94 -7.20
CA ALA A 162 -24.81 8.75 -6.50
C ALA A 162 -25.44 9.22 -5.17
N PRO A 163 -26.76 9.11 -4.98
CA PRO A 163 -27.46 9.88 -3.98
C PRO A 163 -27.07 9.44 -2.59
N ILE A 164 -26.29 10.29 -1.92
CA ILE A 164 -26.40 10.46 -0.50
C ILE A 164 -27.80 11.05 -0.29
N HIS A 165 -28.78 10.23 0.07
CA HIS A 165 -29.99 10.71 0.72
C HIS A 165 -29.63 11.25 2.12
N ILE A 166 -28.83 12.31 2.17
CA ILE A 166 -29.03 13.33 3.19
C ILE A 166 -30.10 14.19 2.54
N THR A 167 -31.33 14.05 3.04
CA THR A 167 -32.35 15.06 2.82
C THR A 167 -31.69 16.40 3.11
N GLU A 168 -31.48 17.20 2.06
CA GLU A 168 -31.39 18.64 2.22
C GLU A 168 -32.71 19.04 2.85
N VAL A 169 -32.74 19.03 4.19
CA VAL A 169 -33.90 19.50 4.93
C VAL A 169 -33.99 20.96 4.53
N SER A 170 -35.01 21.30 3.74
CA SER A 170 -35.10 22.64 3.18
C SER A 170 -35.12 23.64 4.34
N LEU A 171 -34.63 24.87 4.12
CA LEU A 171 -34.69 25.91 5.15
C LEU A 171 -36.12 26.03 5.72
N ASP A 172 -37.14 25.77 4.91
CA ASP A 172 -38.53 25.80 5.32
C ASP A 172 -38.93 24.60 6.19
N GLU A 173 -38.38 23.41 5.94
CA GLU A 173 -38.58 22.22 6.81
C GLU A 173 -37.89 22.40 8.17
N ARG A 174 -36.70 23.03 8.23
CA ARG A 174 -36.07 23.38 9.50
C ARG A 174 -36.82 24.47 10.24
N LEU A 175 -37.30 25.48 9.53
CA LEU A 175 -38.13 26.54 10.11
C LEU A 175 -39.50 26.01 10.57
N ALA A 176 -40.01 24.93 9.97
CA ALA A 176 -41.26 24.29 10.37
C ALA A 176 -41.22 23.76 11.82
N GLN A 177 -40.03 23.47 12.35
CA GLN A 177 -39.82 23.05 13.75
C GLN A 177 -40.03 24.19 14.76
N PHE A 178 -40.11 25.44 14.31
CA PHE A 178 -40.34 26.62 15.14
C PHE A 178 -41.78 27.15 14.99
N PRO A 179 -42.36 27.83 16.01
CA PRO A 179 -43.65 28.51 15.90
C PRO A 179 -43.68 29.51 14.74
N ALA A 180 -44.80 29.56 14.01
CA ALA A 180 -44.94 30.36 12.78
C ALA A 180 -44.55 31.84 12.95
N GLN A 181 -44.89 32.43 14.10
CA GLN A 181 -44.61 33.84 14.41
C GLN A 181 -43.11 34.16 14.44
N CYS A 182 -42.26 33.19 14.79
CA CYS A 182 -40.82 33.41 14.94
C CYS A 182 -40.02 33.07 13.67
N ARG A 183 -40.61 32.33 12.71
CA ARG A 183 -39.90 31.81 11.53
C ARG A 183 -39.27 32.91 10.69
N THR A 184 -39.98 34.02 10.48
CA THR A 184 -39.48 35.17 9.71
C THR A 184 -38.25 35.78 10.37
N HIS A 185 -38.25 35.88 11.70
CA HIS A 185 -37.16 36.47 12.47
C HIS A 185 -35.97 35.54 12.68
N LEU A 186 -36.19 34.22 12.64
CA LEU A 186 -35.15 33.19 12.76
C LEU A 186 -34.56 32.75 11.40
N ARG A 187 -35.18 33.14 10.28
CA ARG A 187 -34.79 32.66 8.94
C ARG A 187 -33.32 32.93 8.60
N SER A 188 -32.80 34.12 8.93
CA SER A 188 -31.40 34.48 8.64
C SER A 188 -30.42 33.76 9.57
N GLN A 189 -30.76 33.58 10.84
CA GLN A 189 -29.94 32.88 11.83
C GLN A 189 -29.91 31.38 11.56
N ILE A 190 -31.06 30.75 11.28
CA ILE A 190 -31.12 29.34 10.90
C ILE A 190 -30.39 29.11 9.58
N ARG A 191 -30.48 30.02 8.61
CA ARG A 191 -29.66 29.96 7.39
C ARG A 191 -28.17 30.05 7.70
N ALA A 192 -27.75 30.97 8.58
CA ALA A 192 -26.36 31.08 8.99
C ALA A 192 -25.87 29.83 9.72
N VAL A 193 -26.69 29.26 10.62
CA VAL A 193 -26.41 27.99 11.30
C VAL A 193 -26.29 26.84 10.29
N MET A 194 -27.20 26.72 9.32
CA MET A 194 -27.12 25.72 8.25
C MET A 194 -25.85 25.89 7.40
N GLN A 195 -25.42 27.12 7.13
CA GLN A 195 -24.16 27.40 6.42
C GLN A 195 -22.94 27.01 7.26
N LEU A 196 -22.99 27.22 8.58
CA LEU A 196 -21.91 26.83 9.51
C LEU A 196 -21.89 25.31 9.75
N GLU A 197 -23.05 24.67 9.83
CA GLU A 197 -23.20 23.20 9.95
C GLU A 197 -22.66 22.48 8.72
N SER A 198 -22.82 23.06 7.53
CA SER A 198 -22.24 22.56 6.28
C SER A 198 -20.70 22.58 6.27
N GLY A 199 -20.08 23.36 7.17
CA GLY A 199 -18.65 23.62 7.20
C GLY A 199 -18.15 24.42 5.99
N PRO A 200 -16.89 24.87 5.99
CA PRO A 200 -16.30 25.52 4.83
C PRO A 200 -16.24 24.56 3.66
N THR A 201 -16.59 25.04 2.46
CA THR A 201 -16.49 24.26 1.23
C THR A 201 -15.07 23.74 1.07
N LYS A 202 -14.91 22.42 1.09
CA LYS A 202 -13.60 21.79 0.89
C LYS A 202 -13.09 22.15 -0.50
N SER A 203 -11.85 22.63 -0.60
CA SER A 203 -11.24 22.91 -1.89
C SER A 203 -11.11 21.64 -2.74
N THR A 204 -11.08 21.78 -4.06
CA THR A 204 -10.88 20.67 -5.01
C THR A 204 -9.65 19.84 -4.67
N ARG A 205 -8.59 20.49 -4.17
CA ARG A 205 -7.37 19.82 -3.71
C ARG A 205 -7.65 18.89 -2.52
N VAL A 206 -8.38 19.37 -1.51
CA VAL A 206 -8.71 18.58 -0.31
C VAL A 206 -9.62 17.41 -0.69
N LEU A 207 -10.62 17.63 -1.54
CA LEU A 207 -11.49 16.56 -2.05
C LEU A 207 -10.71 15.51 -2.85
N GLY A 208 -9.76 15.95 -3.68
CA GLY A 208 -8.84 15.06 -4.40
C GLY A 208 -8.04 14.17 -3.45
N THR A 209 -7.52 14.72 -2.36
CA THR A 209 -6.79 13.96 -1.33
C THR A 209 -7.69 12.93 -0.65
N ILE A 210 -8.89 13.32 -0.19
CA ILE A 210 -9.87 12.40 0.44
C ILE A 210 -10.18 11.24 -0.51
N ARG A 211 -10.44 11.54 -1.78
CA ARG A 211 -10.70 10.54 -2.83
C ARG A 211 -9.53 9.57 -2.97
N SER A 212 -8.30 10.08 -3.04
CA SER A 212 -7.10 9.25 -3.14
C SER A 212 -6.94 8.32 -1.93
N HIS A 213 -7.19 8.80 -0.72
CA HIS A 213 -7.14 7.99 0.50
C HIS A 213 -8.16 6.83 0.46
N ARG A 214 -9.41 7.15 0.12
CA ARG A 214 -10.51 6.17 0.00
C ARG A 214 -10.23 5.10 -1.06
N ILE A 215 -9.80 5.52 -2.26
CA ILE A 215 -9.42 4.58 -3.34
C ILE A 215 -8.27 3.66 -2.89
N HIS A 216 -7.31 4.20 -2.13
CA HIS A 216 -6.19 3.41 -1.63
C HIS A 216 -6.65 2.31 -0.65
N PHE A 217 -7.59 2.63 0.23
CA PHE A 217 -8.20 1.64 1.12
C PHE A 217 -8.95 0.53 0.36
N LEU A 218 -9.76 0.89 -0.64
CA LEU A 218 -10.46 -0.11 -1.47
C LEU A 218 -9.48 -1.04 -2.22
N ARG A 219 -8.35 -0.50 -2.67
CA ARG A 219 -7.27 -1.31 -3.26
C ARG A 219 -6.64 -2.25 -2.23
N PHE A 220 -6.42 -1.78 -1.00
CA PHE A 220 -5.95 -2.62 0.10
C PHE A 220 -6.90 -3.80 0.35
N LEU A 221 -8.21 -3.55 0.49
CA LEU A 221 -9.21 -4.63 0.67
C LEU A 221 -9.18 -5.65 -0.48
N ARG A 222 -9.05 -5.17 -1.73
CA ARG A 222 -8.93 -6.05 -2.90
C ARG A 222 -7.67 -6.93 -2.88
N ARG A 223 -6.57 -6.48 -2.28
CA ARG A 223 -5.33 -7.28 -2.15
C ARG A 223 -5.47 -8.41 -1.14
N LEU A 224 -6.34 -8.27 -0.14
CA LEU A 224 -6.58 -9.30 0.86
C LEU A 224 -7.34 -10.53 0.30
N ASN A 225 -7.84 -10.44 -0.94
CA ASN A 225 -8.58 -11.51 -1.62
C ASN A 225 -9.74 -12.06 -0.77
N TRP A 226 -10.42 -11.16 -0.06
CA TRP A 226 -11.52 -11.52 0.84
C TRP A 226 -12.67 -12.14 0.03
N PRO A 227 -13.05 -13.40 0.31
CA PRO A 227 -14.12 -14.07 -0.43
C PRO A 227 -15.45 -13.41 -0.05
N GLN A 228 -16.22 -12.98 -1.05
CA GLN A 228 -17.44 -12.16 -0.95
C GLN A 228 -17.10 -10.68 -0.71
N MET A 229 -16.84 -9.94 -1.80
CA MET A 229 -16.39 -8.55 -1.84
C MET A 229 -17.43 -7.56 -1.27
N ASP A 230 -17.62 -7.57 0.03
CA ASP A 230 -18.21 -6.44 0.75
C ASP A 230 -17.14 -5.36 0.94
N LEU A 231 -16.92 -4.56 -0.11
CA LEU A 231 -15.93 -3.48 -0.10
C LEU A 231 -16.29 -2.35 0.88
N LEU A 232 -17.54 -2.30 1.31
CA LEU A 232 -18.09 -1.28 2.20
C LEU A 232 -18.19 -1.79 3.65
N LEU A 233 -17.88 -3.08 3.87
CA LEU A 233 -17.82 -3.76 5.15
C LEU A 233 -19.14 -3.72 5.94
N GLU A 234 -20.27 -3.66 5.24
CA GLU A 234 -21.63 -3.61 5.79
C GLU A 234 -21.97 -4.85 6.63
N SER A 235 -21.57 -6.02 6.13
CA SER A 235 -21.78 -7.33 6.75
C SER A 235 -20.73 -7.67 7.82
N VAL A 236 -19.68 -6.86 7.94
CA VAL A 236 -18.55 -7.12 8.82
C VAL A 236 -18.82 -6.51 10.20
N SER A 237 -18.45 -7.24 11.26
CA SER A 237 -18.60 -6.74 12.63
C SER A 237 -17.81 -5.45 12.84
N HIS A 238 -18.26 -4.61 13.78
CA HIS A 238 -17.59 -3.35 14.11
C HIS A 238 -16.14 -3.56 14.57
N ASP A 239 -15.91 -4.61 15.36
CA ASP A 239 -14.57 -4.97 15.83
C ASP A 239 -13.65 -5.39 14.67
N ALA A 240 -14.14 -6.19 13.73
CA ALA A 240 -13.38 -6.58 12.55
C ALA A 240 -13.07 -5.37 11.64
N ARG A 241 -14.00 -4.43 11.48
CA ARG A 241 -13.75 -3.16 10.78
C ARG A 241 -12.64 -2.34 11.44
N THR A 242 -12.64 -2.27 12.76
CA THR A 242 -11.60 -1.59 13.55
C THR A 242 -10.22 -2.21 13.30
N HIS A 243 -10.12 -3.54 13.35
CA HIS A 243 -8.88 -4.26 13.08
C HIS A 243 -8.44 -4.14 11.60
N LEU A 244 -9.37 -4.08 10.65
CA LEU A 244 -9.06 -3.82 9.25
C LEU A 244 -8.47 -2.42 9.03
N LEU A 245 -8.99 -1.40 9.73
CA LEU A 245 -8.37 -0.06 9.70
C LEU A 245 -6.98 -0.06 10.34
N ALA A 246 -6.78 -0.79 11.44
CA ALA A 246 -5.46 -0.93 12.05
C ALA A 246 -4.47 -1.64 11.08
N ALA A 247 -4.89 -2.71 10.41
CA ALA A 247 -4.08 -3.38 9.40
C ALA A 247 -3.78 -2.46 8.20
N PHE A 248 -4.74 -1.64 7.78
CA PHE A 248 -4.51 -0.63 6.75
C PHE A 248 -3.51 0.45 7.20
N ALA A 249 -3.53 0.85 8.47
CA ALA A 249 -2.54 1.76 9.04
C ALA A 249 -1.12 1.18 8.96
N VAL A 250 -0.96 -0.12 9.26
CA VAL A 250 0.32 -0.83 9.11
C VAL A 250 0.76 -0.86 7.65
N ASP A 251 -0.13 -1.16 6.71
CA ASP A 251 0.15 -1.16 5.26
C ASP A 251 0.67 0.22 4.79
N LEU A 252 0.06 1.30 5.27
CA LEU A 252 0.52 2.67 4.99
C LEU A 252 1.87 2.98 5.63
N ALA A 253 2.12 2.51 6.85
CA ALA A 253 3.37 2.73 7.58
C ALA A 253 4.57 2.10 6.88
N VAL A 254 4.40 0.91 6.28
CA VAL A 254 5.45 0.24 5.50
C VAL A 254 5.66 0.83 4.10
N GLY A 255 4.96 1.93 3.77
CA GLY A 255 5.16 2.68 2.54
C GLY A 255 4.29 2.24 1.36
N ASN A 256 3.31 1.35 1.56
CA ASN A 256 2.25 1.12 0.58
C ASN A 256 1.29 2.32 0.59
N THR A 257 1.74 3.44 0.05
CA THR A 257 0.95 4.68 -0.03
C THR A 257 0.75 5.06 -1.50
N VAL A 258 -0.04 6.11 -1.75
CA VAL A 258 -0.25 6.64 -3.11
C VAL A 258 1.08 6.99 -3.80
N THR A 259 2.09 7.43 -3.03
CA THR A 259 3.42 7.80 -3.56
C THR A 259 4.45 6.69 -3.44
N GLY A 260 4.10 5.52 -2.87
CA GLY A 260 5.01 4.40 -2.64
C GLY A 260 6.14 4.73 -1.66
N LYS A 261 5.89 5.64 -0.70
CA LYS A 261 6.85 6.05 0.32
C LYS A 261 6.22 5.97 1.72
N PRO A 262 7.01 5.69 2.77
CA PRO A 262 6.55 5.86 4.14
C PRO A 262 6.05 7.28 4.39
N ILE A 263 4.98 7.42 5.16
CA ILE A 263 4.33 8.69 5.48
C ILE A 263 4.23 8.85 7.00
N LYS A 264 4.13 10.10 7.46
CA LYS A 264 3.99 10.41 8.89
C LYS A 264 2.68 9.88 9.47
N ALA A 265 2.66 9.59 10.76
CA ALA A 265 1.53 9.09 11.53
C ALA A 265 0.34 10.05 11.45
N ALA A 266 0.59 11.36 11.39
CA ALA A 266 -0.46 12.36 11.16
C ALA A 266 -1.14 12.16 9.79
N THR A 267 -0.37 11.85 8.75
CA THR A 267 -0.90 11.54 7.42
C THR A 267 -1.64 10.22 7.43
N ILE A 268 -1.12 9.17 8.08
CA ILE A 268 -1.83 7.89 8.26
C ILE A 268 -3.19 8.15 8.95
N GLY A 269 -3.21 8.96 10.01
CA GLY A 269 -4.46 9.36 10.69
C GLY A 269 -5.47 10.03 9.75
N ASN A 270 -5.01 10.84 8.79
CA ASN A 270 -5.89 11.42 7.76
C ASN A 270 -6.43 10.36 6.79
N TYR A 271 -5.62 9.38 6.36
CA TYR A 271 -6.11 8.26 5.56
C TYR A 271 -7.20 7.49 6.30
N LEU A 272 -6.97 7.17 7.58
CA LEU A 272 -7.94 6.44 8.40
C LEU A 272 -9.23 7.23 8.58
N ARG A 273 -9.15 8.54 8.84
CA ARG A 273 -10.32 9.42 8.95
C ARG A 273 -11.12 9.46 7.64
N ASP A 274 -10.44 9.66 6.51
CA ASP A 274 -11.10 9.78 5.21
C ASP A 274 -11.75 8.46 4.77
N THR A 275 -11.16 7.33 5.14
CA THR A 275 -11.74 6.00 4.98
C THR A 275 -12.91 5.76 5.95
N ALA A 276 -12.76 6.14 7.21
CA ALA A 276 -13.80 5.97 8.22
C ALA A 276 -15.08 6.73 7.86
N THR A 277 -14.95 7.97 7.37
CA THR A 277 -16.09 8.76 6.88
C THR A 277 -16.78 8.13 5.66
N LEU A 278 -16.07 7.33 4.85
CA LEU A 278 -16.71 6.55 3.80
C LEU A 278 -17.51 5.40 4.39
N LEU A 279 -16.90 4.62 5.29
CA LEU A 279 -17.50 3.44 5.89
C LEU A 279 -18.69 3.78 6.78
N GLU A 280 -18.63 4.88 7.52
CA GLU A 280 -19.70 5.35 8.40
C GLU A 280 -21.04 5.53 7.67
N ASN A 281 -21.02 5.93 6.38
CA ASN A 281 -22.23 6.08 5.56
C ASN A 281 -22.97 4.75 5.32
N PHE A 282 -22.28 3.62 5.37
CA PHE A 282 -22.85 2.30 5.10
C PHE A 282 -23.05 1.51 6.38
N CYS A 283 -22.14 1.71 7.33
CA CYS A 283 -22.09 0.98 8.59
C CYS A 283 -22.82 1.67 9.74
N GLY A 284 -23.24 2.92 9.56
CA GLY A 284 -23.87 3.76 10.59
C GLY A 284 -22.94 4.12 11.75
N ARG A 285 -21.63 3.87 11.65
CA ARG A 285 -20.69 4.08 12.75
C ARG A 285 -19.25 4.21 12.27
N ASP A 286 -18.53 5.19 12.82
CA ASP A 286 -17.10 5.37 12.59
C ASP A 286 -16.28 4.18 13.17
N PRO A 287 -15.58 3.40 12.32
CA PRO A 287 -14.81 2.23 12.74
C PRO A 287 -13.48 2.56 13.43
N ARG A 288 -13.15 3.84 13.63
CA ARG A 288 -11.95 4.24 14.38
C ARG A 288 -12.13 4.16 15.90
N TYR A 289 -13.37 4.06 16.39
CA TYR A 289 -13.71 4.18 17.81
C TYR A 289 -14.42 2.92 18.34
N THR A 290 -14.11 2.52 19.58
CA THR A 290 -14.69 1.32 20.23
C THR A 290 -16.14 1.51 20.65
N ASN A 291 -16.57 2.75 20.90
CA ASN A 291 -17.96 3.20 21.06
C ASN A 291 -18.18 4.54 20.34
N ARG A 292 -19.44 4.91 20.06
CA ARG A 292 -19.76 6.22 19.43
C ARG A 292 -19.42 7.42 20.32
N ALA A 293 -19.41 7.23 21.64
CA ALA A 293 -19.13 8.29 22.61
C ALA A 293 -17.63 8.41 22.94
N ASP A 294 -16.79 7.50 22.46
CA ASP A 294 -15.37 7.52 22.78
C ASP A 294 -14.69 8.71 22.10
N HIS A 295 -13.85 9.41 22.84
CA HIS A 295 -13.02 10.49 22.31
C HIS A 295 -11.67 9.96 21.78
N ASP A 296 -11.24 8.79 22.25
CA ASP A 296 -9.98 8.16 21.90
C ASP A 296 -10.14 7.10 20.81
N LEU A 297 -9.13 6.98 19.95
CA LEU A 297 -9.10 5.92 18.94
C LEU A 297 -9.07 4.55 19.60
N ALA A 298 -9.69 3.57 18.94
CA ALA A 298 -9.63 2.19 19.37
C ALA A 298 -8.18 1.72 19.54
N LEU A 299 -7.92 0.95 20.60
CA LEU A 299 -6.58 0.55 21.02
C LEU A 299 -5.71 -0.02 19.87
N PRO A 300 -6.21 -0.88 18.96
CA PRO A 300 -5.40 -1.39 17.85
C PRO A 300 -4.89 -0.29 16.92
N ILE A 301 -5.72 0.71 16.61
CA ILE A 301 -5.35 1.82 15.74
C ILE A 301 -4.38 2.75 16.47
N GLN A 302 -4.66 3.06 17.73
CA GLN A 302 -3.83 3.92 18.55
C GLN A 302 -2.41 3.34 18.73
N ALA A 303 -2.31 2.02 18.94
CA ALA A 303 -1.03 1.33 19.07
C ALA A 303 -0.16 1.49 17.81
N VAL A 304 -0.72 1.29 16.62
CA VAL A 304 0.00 1.45 15.35
C VAL A 304 0.47 2.90 15.16
N LEU A 305 -0.40 3.88 15.42
CA LEU A 305 -0.04 5.29 15.29
C LEU A 305 1.01 5.73 16.31
N ASN A 306 0.94 5.23 17.54
CA ASN A 306 1.95 5.51 18.56
C ASN A 306 3.31 4.94 18.17
N GLU A 307 3.34 3.73 17.60
CA GLU A 307 4.58 3.13 17.11
C GLU A 307 5.17 3.91 15.94
N CYS A 308 4.34 4.34 14.99
CA CYS A 308 4.79 5.22 13.89
C CYS A 308 5.39 6.53 14.43
N LYS A 309 4.73 7.18 15.39
CA LYS A 309 5.23 8.40 16.04
C LYS A 309 6.54 8.16 16.79
N ARG A 310 6.65 7.04 17.51
CA ARG A 310 7.87 6.65 18.22
C ARG A 310 9.04 6.51 17.23
N HIS A 311 8.79 5.85 16.10
CA HIS A 311 9.79 5.70 15.05
C HIS A 311 10.15 7.04 14.37
N GLU A 312 9.17 7.90 14.10
CA GLU A 312 9.41 9.24 13.53
C GLU A 312 10.29 10.13 14.42
N ASN A 313 10.15 9.99 15.73
CA ASN A 313 10.90 10.76 16.72
C ASN A 313 12.28 10.16 17.03
N MET A 314 12.65 9.01 16.42
CA MET A 314 13.94 8.38 16.65
C MET A 314 15.06 9.17 15.94
N PRO A 315 16.09 9.65 16.67
CA PRO A 315 17.23 10.30 16.06
C PRO A 315 18.01 9.32 15.17
N HIS A 316 18.46 9.77 14.00
CA HIS A 316 19.16 8.93 13.01
C HIS A 316 18.38 7.66 12.61
N ARG A 317 17.07 7.80 12.34
CA ARG A 317 16.20 6.68 11.96
C ARG A 317 16.80 5.81 10.86
N VAL A 318 16.73 4.50 11.06
CA VAL A 318 17.03 3.47 10.06
C VAL A 318 15.75 2.65 9.88
N ASP A 319 15.42 2.29 8.64
CA ASP A 319 14.24 1.48 8.37
C ASP A 319 14.30 0.15 9.14
N PRO A 320 13.19 -0.27 9.78
CA PRO A 320 13.19 -1.50 10.58
C PRO A 320 13.38 -2.74 9.69
N TYR A 321 14.01 -3.76 10.26
CA TYR A 321 14.09 -5.07 9.62
C TYR A 321 12.69 -5.71 9.55
N THR A 322 12.22 -6.06 8.35
CA THR A 322 10.85 -6.56 8.16
C THR A 322 10.79 -8.08 8.01
N ILE A 323 9.58 -8.62 8.18
CA ILE A 323 9.30 -10.05 7.98
C ILE A 323 9.58 -10.50 6.52
N GLU A 324 9.36 -9.62 5.55
CA GLU A 324 9.64 -9.88 4.13
C GLU A 324 11.14 -9.94 3.87
N MET A 325 11.92 -9.07 4.51
CA MET A 325 13.39 -9.15 4.50
C MET A 325 13.86 -10.46 5.12
N HIS A 326 13.28 -10.87 6.25
CA HIS A 326 13.55 -12.17 6.88
C HIS A 326 13.24 -13.33 5.94
N THR A 327 12.06 -13.32 5.33
CA THR A 327 11.63 -14.37 4.39
C THR A 327 12.56 -14.45 3.18
N THR A 328 13.09 -13.31 2.73
CA THR A 328 14.07 -13.24 1.63
C THR A 328 15.43 -13.79 2.06
N LEU A 329 15.88 -13.47 3.29
CA LEU A 329 17.13 -13.99 3.84
C LEU A 329 17.08 -15.51 4.01
N VAL A 330 16.00 -16.05 4.59
CA VAL A 330 15.78 -17.50 4.71
C VAL A 330 15.87 -18.19 3.34
N ALA A 331 15.25 -17.61 2.31
CA ALA A 331 15.33 -18.14 0.95
C ALA A 331 16.77 -18.08 0.40
N LEU A 332 17.52 -17.01 0.68
CA LEU A 332 18.91 -16.87 0.28
C LEU A 332 19.81 -17.90 0.98
N THR A 333 19.68 -18.08 2.29
CA THR A 333 20.39 -19.10 3.07
C THR A 333 20.18 -20.49 2.46
N ALA A 334 18.92 -20.84 2.17
CA ALA A 334 18.57 -22.12 1.58
C ALA A 334 19.17 -22.32 0.16
N THR A 335 19.12 -21.29 -0.69
CA THR A 335 19.65 -21.39 -2.06
C THR A 335 21.17 -21.43 -2.16
N THR A 336 21.87 -20.84 -1.19
CA THR A 336 23.34 -20.80 -1.17
C THR A 336 23.99 -22.02 -0.53
N ASN A 337 23.18 -22.97 -0.04
CA ASN A 337 23.63 -24.13 0.75
C ASN A 337 24.64 -23.71 1.84
N ALA A 338 24.33 -22.61 2.52
CA ALA A 338 25.23 -22.03 3.50
C ALA A 338 25.51 -23.03 4.62
N HIS A 339 26.77 -23.11 5.05
CA HIS A 339 27.14 -23.88 6.23
C HIS A 339 26.36 -23.37 7.44
N MET A 340 25.90 -24.26 8.34
CA MET A 340 25.08 -23.89 9.51
C MET A 340 25.76 -22.88 10.46
N ASP A 341 27.10 -22.93 10.49
CA ASP A 341 27.94 -22.01 11.25
C ASP A 341 28.39 -20.80 10.44
N GLY A 342 27.99 -20.69 9.17
CA GLY A 342 28.36 -19.59 8.28
C GLY A 342 27.55 -18.32 8.52
N LEU A 343 27.99 -17.24 7.87
CA LEU A 343 27.45 -15.89 8.04
C LEU A 343 25.94 -15.80 7.76
N HIS A 344 25.43 -16.41 6.69
CA HIS A 344 24.01 -16.31 6.33
C HIS A 344 23.09 -16.91 7.40
N CYS A 345 23.42 -18.10 7.92
CA CYS A 345 22.68 -18.72 9.02
C CYS A 345 22.75 -17.89 10.31
N ALA A 346 23.92 -17.31 10.61
CA ALA A 346 24.07 -16.43 11.76
C ALA A 346 23.22 -15.16 11.63
N MET A 347 23.21 -14.52 10.46
CA MET A 347 22.35 -13.37 10.18
C MET A 347 20.87 -13.72 10.29
N GLU A 348 20.46 -14.88 9.76
CA GLU A 348 19.08 -15.35 9.82
C GLU A 348 18.59 -15.50 11.27
N ASP A 349 19.37 -16.17 12.13
CA ASP A 349 18.99 -16.36 13.53
C ASP A 349 18.92 -15.03 14.29
N TRP A 350 19.97 -14.20 14.16
CA TRP A 350 20.02 -12.95 14.91
C TRP A 350 18.98 -11.94 14.44
N PHE A 351 18.72 -11.86 13.13
CA PHE A 351 17.67 -10.97 12.64
C PHE A 351 16.29 -11.47 13.02
N ASN A 352 16.01 -12.78 12.97
CA ASN A 352 14.76 -13.30 13.51
C ASN A 352 14.59 -12.92 14.99
N LEU A 353 15.62 -13.19 15.81
CA LEU A 353 15.62 -12.85 17.23
C LEU A 353 15.41 -11.35 17.48
N SER A 354 16.01 -10.49 16.65
CA SER A 354 15.84 -9.03 16.74
C SER A 354 14.40 -8.56 16.52
N THR A 355 13.60 -9.28 15.70
CA THR A 355 12.19 -8.93 15.49
C THR A 355 11.33 -9.09 16.74
N TYR A 356 11.75 -9.93 17.69
CA TYR A 356 11.07 -10.15 18.96
C TYR A 356 11.63 -9.26 20.08
N LEU A 357 12.95 -9.12 20.11
CA LEU A 357 13.65 -8.40 21.18
C LEU A 357 13.70 -6.88 20.94
N GLY A 358 13.51 -6.42 19.69
CA GLY A 358 13.45 -5.01 19.34
C GLY A 358 14.76 -4.25 19.51
N PHE A 359 15.92 -4.94 19.54
CA PHE A 359 17.21 -4.27 19.51
C PHE A 359 17.57 -3.86 18.07
N ALA A 360 18.06 -2.64 17.92
CA ALA A 360 18.73 -2.23 16.70
C ALA A 360 20.14 -2.81 16.73
N PHE A 361 20.56 -3.49 15.66
CA PHE A 361 21.98 -3.75 15.44
C PHE A 361 22.70 -2.40 15.50
N ALA A 362 23.52 -2.20 16.53
CA ALA A 362 24.26 -0.96 16.68
C ALA A 362 25.06 -0.72 15.39
N ASN A 363 24.94 0.49 14.83
CA ASN A 363 25.66 0.99 13.65
C ASN A 363 27.18 1.09 13.93
N GLY A 364 27.82 -0.03 14.22
CA GLY A 364 29.27 -0.16 14.32
C GLY A 364 29.67 -1.41 13.54
N PRO A 365 30.74 -1.36 12.73
CA PRO A 365 31.32 -2.59 12.24
C PRO A 365 31.78 -3.37 13.47
N TYR A 366 31.20 -4.54 13.74
CA TYR A 366 31.89 -5.58 14.51
C TYR A 366 33.07 -6.07 13.65
N ARG A 367 34.03 -5.16 13.40
CA ARG A 367 35.33 -5.45 12.81
C ARG A 367 35.99 -6.40 13.79
N ARG A 368 36.20 -7.65 13.37
CA ARG A 368 37.04 -8.67 14.02
C ARG A 368 37.18 -8.44 15.54
N LEU A 369 36.28 -9.01 16.34
CA LEU A 369 36.56 -9.17 17.76
C LEU A 369 37.62 -10.26 17.91
N ALA A 370 38.86 -9.89 17.59
CA ALA A 370 40.03 -10.53 18.14
C ALA A 370 40.01 -10.21 19.65
N SER A 371 39.65 -11.22 20.45
CA SER A 371 39.71 -11.28 21.91
C SER A 371 39.03 -10.14 22.70
N GLY A 372 37.85 -10.42 23.27
CA GLY A 372 37.38 -9.75 24.48
C GLY A 372 36.07 -8.95 24.41
N GLY A 373 35.54 -8.63 23.21
CA GLY A 373 34.31 -7.83 23.08
C GLY A 373 34.46 -6.37 23.54
N GLU A 374 33.64 -5.46 23.01
CA GLU A 374 33.63 -4.06 23.46
C GLU A 374 32.98 -3.96 24.86
N ILE A 375 33.68 -3.31 25.80
CA ILE A 375 33.19 -3.07 27.16
C ILE A 375 32.44 -1.73 27.19
N ALA A 376 31.23 -1.76 27.72
CA ALA A 376 30.37 -0.61 27.89
C ALA A 376 30.81 0.29 29.05
N PRO A 377 30.38 1.57 29.09
CA PRO A 377 30.76 2.51 30.15
C PRO A 377 30.42 2.04 31.58
N ASN A 378 29.45 1.15 31.74
CA ASN A 378 29.06 0.55 33.02
C ASN A 378 29.88 -0.71 33.38
N GLY A 379 30.90 -1.06 32.60
CA GLY A 379 31.74 -2.24 32.79
C GLY A 379 31.16 -3.55 32.25
N THR A 380 29.92 -3.58 31.74
CA THR A 380 29.35 -4.79 31.10
C THR A 380 29.79 -4.90 29.65
N LYS A 381 29.48 -6.00 28.96
CA LYS A 381 29.70 -6.10 27.51
C LYS A 381 28.62 -5.34 26.74
N HIS A 382 28.99 -4.77 25.60
CA HIS A 382 28.03 -4.15 24.66
C HIS A 382 27.17 -5.20 23.94
N ALA A 383 27.69 -6.41 23.75
CA ALA A 383 27.04 -7.49 23.03
C ALA A 383 26.56 -8.59 23.98
N PHE A 384 25.53 -9.33 23.56
CA PHE A 384 24.99 -10.45 24.32
C PHE A 384 26.01 -11.58 24.48
N THR A 385 26.05 -12.15 25.67
CA THR A 385 26.90 -13.25 26.10
C THR A 385 26.06 -14.41 26.65
N LEU A 386 26.69 -15.53 27.02
CA LEU A 386 25.97 -16.66 27.64
C LEU A 386 25.30 -16.25 28.97
N ASP A 387 25.90 -15.34 29.73
CA ASP A 387 25.39 -14.87 31.02
C ASP A 387 24.08 -14.06 30.90
N ASP A 388 23.77 -13.57 29.70
CA ASP A 388 22.54 -12.83 29.42
C ASP A 388 21.34 -13.76 29.17
N ILE A 389 21.54 -15.07 29.12
CA ILE A 389 20.49 -16.05 28.78
C ILE A 389 20.09 -16.86 30.02
N ARG A 390 18.79 -16.88 30.32
CA ARG A 390 18.19 -17.78 31.31
C ARG A 390 17.11 -18.61 30.69
N LEU A 391 17.17 -19.93 30.85
CA LEU A 391 16.28 -20.88 30.20
C LEU A 391 15.39 -21.55 31.22
N PHE A 392 14.13 -21.78 30.86
CA PHE A 392 13.14 -22.39 31.74
C PHE A 392 12.29 -23.42 31.00
N ASP A 393 11.98 -24.52 31.70
CA ASP A 393 11.03 -25.52 31.21
C ASP A 393 9.56 -25.04 31.37
N SER A 394 8.61 -25.92 31.02
CA SER A 394 7.17 -25.62 31.14
C SER A 394 6.70 -25.45 32.59
N GLY A 395 7.43 -26.02 33.56
CA GLY A 395 7.20 -25.86 35.00
C GLY A 395 7.94 -24.67 35.61
N ASN A 396 8.54 -23.80 34.78
CA ASN A 396 9.36 -22.67 35.21
C ASN A 396 10.61 -23.06 36.02
N ARG A 397 11.12 -24.29 35.84
CA ARG A 397 12.38 -24.72 36.44
C ARG A 397 13.54 -24.31 35.53
N PRO A 398 14.66 -23.83 36.09
CA PRO A 398 15.83 -23.48 35.31
C PRO A 398 16.37 -24.69 34.52
N VAL A 399 16.74 -24.46 33.27
CA VAL A 399 17.36 -25.45 32.37
C VAL A 399 18.77 -24.98 32.03
N SER A 400 19.73 -25.90 31.98
CA SER A 400 21.11 -25.54 31.64
C SER A 400 21.28 -25.27 30.14
N ILE A 401 22.25 -24.43 29.77
CA ILE A 401 22.57 -24.19 28.35
C ILE A 401 23.00 -25.49 27.64
N ALA A 402 23.76 -26.35 28.32
CA ALA A 402 24.19 -27.63 27.78
C ALA A 402 23.00 -28.54 27.46
N GLU A 403 22.03 -28.61 28.36
CA GLU A 403 20.78 -29.37 28.15
C GLU A 403 19.96 -28.78 26.99
N PHE A 404 19.85 -27.45 26.90
CA PHE A 404 19.13 -26.80 25.82
C PHE A 404 19.72 -27.10 24.44
N ILE A 405 21.06 -27.12 24.33
CA ILE A 405 21.74 -27.50 23.07
C ILE A 405 21.40 -28.95 22.68
N GLN A 406 21.43 -29.87 23.64
CA GLN A 406 21.16 -31.29 23.39
C GLN A 406 19.69 -31.60 23.14
N ASN A 407 18.79 -30.90 23.84
CA ASN A 407 17.36 -31.11 23.80
C ASN A 407 16.62 -29.76 23.79
N PHE A 408 16.33 -29.27 22.58
CA PHE A 408 15.57 -28.04 22.39
C PHE A 408 14.21 -28.08 23.12
N ASP A 409 13.53 -29.23 23.11
CA ASP A 409 12.17 -29.38 23.64
C ASP A 409 12.12 -29.37 25.18
N ALA A 410 13.27 -29.43 25.86
CA ALA A 410 13.36 -29.26 27.32
C ALA A 410 13.05 -27.82 27.76
N VAL A 411 13.18 -26.83 26.86
CA VAL A 411 12.98 -25.41 27.17
C VAL A 411 11.68 -24.92 26.58
N ALA A 412 10.81 -24.37 27.43
CA ALA A 412 9.55 -23.74 27.00
C ALA A 412 9.72 -22.24 26.74
N ARG A 413 10.62 -21.58 27.49
CA ARG A 413 10.83 -20.14 27.44
C ARG A 413 12.23 -19.71 27.84
N SER A 414 12.63 -18.52 27.43
CA SER A 414 13.93 -17.93 27.76
C SER A 414 13.77 -16.46 28.17
N ASN A 415 14.48 -16.02 29.19
CA ASN A 415 14.68 -14.59 29.46
C ASN A 415 16.03 -14.18 28.89
N VAL A 416 16.03 -13.14 28.06
CA VAL A 416 17.25 -12.50 27.55
C VAL A 416 17.41 -11.16 28.25
N LYS A 417 18.52 -11.01 28.97
CA LYS A 417 18.88 -9.80 29.70
C LYS A 417 19.64 -8.84 28.80
N PHE A 418 19.26 -7.58 28.85
CA PHE A 418 19.96 -6.50 28.18
C PHE A 418 20.94 -5.84 29.15
N SER A 419 22.10 -6.45 29.33
CA SER A 419 23.11 -5.94 30.27
C SER A 419 23.56 -4.51 29.97
N TRP A 420 23.50 -4.08 28.70
CA TRP A 420 23.71 -2.69 28.31
C TRP A 420 22.69 -2.20 27.26
N GLN A 421 22.22 -0.95 27.42
CA GLN A 421 21.30 -0.29 26.49
C GLN A 421 21.57 1.22 26.44
N LYS A 422 21.38 1.84 25.27
CA LYS A 422 21.65 3.27 25.06
C LYS A 422 20.66 4.20 25.79
N ASN A 423 19.46 3.74 26.09
CA ASN A 423 18.42 4.47 26.81
C ASN A 423 18.62 4.43 28.34
N HIS A 424 19.72 3.88 28.84
CA HIS A 424 20.03 3.72 30.27
C HIS A 424 19.16 2.73 31.05
N ASP A 425 18.25 2.00 30.39
CA ASP A 425 17.40 0.98 31.03
C ASP A 425 18.15 -0.36 31.24
N HIS A 426 19.40 -0.30 31.71
CA HIS A 426 20.28 -1.46 31.85
C HIS A 426 19.67 -2.58 32.70
N GLY A 427 19.76 -3.81 32.21
CA GLY A 427 19.29 -5.01 32.90
C GLY A 427 17.84 -5.38 32.61
N GLU A 428 17.17 -4.70 31.68
CA GLU A 428 15.85 -5.11 31.17
C GLU A 428 15.90 -6.59 30.73
N GLU A 429 14.94 -7.40 31.17
CA GLU A 429 14.79 -8.78 30.72
C GLU A 429 13.58 -8.89 29.79
N LYS A 430 13.77 -9.54 28.64
CA LYS A 430 12.69 -9.83 27.70
C LYS A 430 12.44 -11.32 27.59
N LEU A 431 11.17 -11.69 27.71
CA LEU A 431 10.70 -13.05 27.63
C LEU A 431 10.55 -13.49 26.16
N LEU A 432 11.16 -14.61 25.82
CA LEU A 432 11.01 -15.33 24.58
C LEU A 432 10.23 -16.62 24.83
N SER A 433 9.24 -16.88 23.96
CA SER A 433 8.44 -18.10 23.98
C SER A 433 8.54 -18.80 22.63
N SER A 434 8.46 -20.13 22.62
CA SER A 434 8.48 -20.88 21.36
C SER A 434 7.25 -20.60 20.50
N ASN A 435 7.46 -20.53 19.19
CA ASN A 435 6.39 -20.48 18.18
C ASN A 435 6.40 -21.76 17.30
N PRO A 436 5.87 -22.88 17.79
CA PRO A 436 5.93 -24.16 17.07
C PRO A 436 5.11 -24.15 15.76
N ARG A 437 4.15 -23.22 15.63
CA ARG A 437 3.34 -23.08 14.40
C ARG A 437 4.15 -22.53 13.22
N ASN A 438 5.24 -21.83 13.48
CA ASN A 438 6.12 -21.34 12.43
C ASN A 438 7.59 -21.43 12.86
N PRO A 439 8.23 -22.60 12.69
CA PRO A 439 9.61 -22.83 13.13
C PRO A 439 10.62 -21.85 12.53
N SER A 440 10.41 -21.40 11.28
CA SER A 440 11.28 -20.42 10.61
C SER A 440 11.27 -19.01 11.23
N ARG A 441 10.31 -18.77 12.13
CA ARG A 441 10.13 -17.52 12.87
C ARG A 441 10.10 -17.76 14.37
N ASP A 442 10.53 -18.92 14.85
CA ASP A 442 10.56 -19.23 16.28
C ASP A 442 11.77 -18.58 16.94
N ALA A 443 11.56 -17.54 17.75
CA ALA A 443 12.63 -16.81 18.42
C ALA A 443 13.47 -17.70 19.33
N LEU A 444 12.84 -18.65 20.02
CA LEU A 444 13.53 -19.59 20.90
C LEU A 444 14.42 -20.53 20.09
N ARG A 445 13.98 -20.92 18.88
CA ARG A 445 14.77 -21.75 17.97
C ARG A 445 15.95 -21.00 17.37
N SER A 446 15.78 -19.72 17.02
CA SER A 446 16.92 -18.89 16.62
C SER A 446 17.92 -18.72 17.75
N LEU A 447 17.47 -18.54 18.99
CA LEU A 447 18.35 -18.51 20.17
C LEU A 447 19.10 -19.85 20.35
N HIS A 448 18.39 -20.97 20.20
CA HIS A 448 19.00 -22.30 20.23
C HIS A 448 20.10 -22.46 19.18
N ASN A 449 19.85 -22.04 17.94
CA ASN A 449 20.83 -22.08 16.87
C ASN A 449 22.05 -21.20 17.16
N ILE A 450 21.85 -19.99 17.69
CA ILE A 450 22.92 -19.06 18.10
C ILE A 450 23.81 -19.71 19.16
N VAL A 451 23.22 -20.23 20.23
CA VAL A 451 23.95 -20.84 21.35
C VAL A 451 24.62 -22.13 20.93
N SER A 452 23.96 -22.95 20.11
CA SER A 452 24.55 -24.18 19.56
C SER A 452 25.73 -23.88 18.63
N ARG A 453 25.63 -22.82 17.81
CA ARG A 453 26.74 -22.34 16.97
C ARG A 453 27.90 -21.87 17.83
N PHE A 454 27.63 -21.09 18.87
CA PHE A 454 28.65 -20.64 19.81
C PHE A 454 29.38 -21.82 20.48
N ALA A 455 28.63 -22.83 20.95
CA ALA A 455 29.21 -24.03 21.55
C ALA A 455 30.13 -24.80 20.58
N ARG A 456 29.78 -24.88 19.29
CA ARG A 456 30.59 -25.55 18.27
C ARG A 456 31.84 -24.78 17.87
N ILE A 457 31.75 -23.45 17.78
CA ILE A 457 32.86 -22.60 17.29
C ILE A 457 33.82 -22.21 18.42
N VAL A 458 33.27 -21.85 19.58
CA VAL A 458 34.01 -21.21 20.67
C VAL A 458 34.15 -22.12 21.89
N GLY A 459 33.07 -22.83 22.25
CA GLY A 459 32.99 -23.62 23.48
C GLY A 459 32.24 -22.90 24.61
N LEU A 460 31.53 -23.65 25.45
CA LEU A 460 30.66 -23.12 26.51
C LEU A 460 31.42 -22.56 27.72
N ASP A 461 32.71 -22.85 27.85
CA ASP A 461 33.56 -22.34 28.93
C ASP A 461 33.93 -20.86 28.76
N LYS A 462 33.72 -20.29 27.56
CA LYS A 462 34.03 -18.90 27.22
C LYS A 462 32.84 -17.97 27.39
N THR A 463 32.37 -17.78 28.62
CA THR A 463 31.15 -16.99 28.90
C THR A 463 31.29 -15.50 28.60
N ASP A 464 32.51 -14.98 28.50
CA ASP A 464 32.81 -13.56 28.27
C ASP A 464 32.86 -13.16 26.79
N ILE A 465 32.78 -14.13 25.87
CA ILE A 465 32.81 -13.90 24.42
C ILE A 465 31.39 -13.64 23.91
N PRO A 466 31.18 -12.61 23.06
CA PRO A 466 29.87 -12.35 22.47
C PRO A 466 29.32 -13.52 21.65
N LEU A 467 28.01 -13.72 21.73
CA LEU A 467 27.29 -14.81 21.04
C LEU A 467 27.23 -14.65 19.51
N ALA A 468 27.53 -13.46 18.99
CA ALA A 468 27.45 -13.13 17.55
C ALA A 468 28.66 -13.66 16.77
N VAL A 469 28.85 -14.98 16.78
CA VAL A 469 29.96 -15.68 16.11
C VAL A 469 29.51 -16.44 14.86
N TYR A 470 30.41 -16.58 13.90
CA TYR A 470 30.24 -17.39 12.70
C TYR A 470 31.61 -17.84 12.16
N LYS A 471 31.63 -18.91 11.38
CA LYS A 471 32.82 -19.44 10.71
C LYS A 471 33.05 -18.70 9.39
N GLY A 472 34.24 -18.12 9.22
CA GLY A 472 34.64 -17.48 7.96
C GLY A 472 34.81 -18.47 6.82
N SER A 473 34.76 -17.98 5.57
CA SER A 473 35.04 -18.76 4.34
C SER A 473 36.51 -19.16 4.19
N ILE A 474 37.37 -18.59 5.02
CA ILE A 474 38.78 -18.94 5.22
C ILE A 474 38.85 -19.32 6.69
N GLY A 475 39.40 -20.48 7.05
CA GLY A 475 39.35 -21.07 8.39
C GLY A 475 40.07 -20.28 9.49
N GLU A 476 39.62 -19.05 9.75
CA GLU A 476 39.93 -18.19 10.90
C GLU A 476 38.67 -17.96 11.73
#